data_AF-A0A8J3IIY9-F1
#
_entry.id   AF-A0A8J3IIY9-F1
#
_cell.length_a   1.000
_cell.length_b   1.000
_cell.length_c   1.000
_cell.angle_alpha   90.00
_cell.angle_beta   90.00
_cell.angle_gamma   90.00
#
_symmetry.space_group_name_H-M   'P 1'
#
loop_
_entity.id
_entity.type
_entity.pdbx_description
1 polymer ?
#
loop_
_entity_poly.entity_id
_entity_poly.type
_entity_poly.pdbx_seq_one_letter_code
_entity_poly.pdbx_strand_id
1 'polypeptide(L)'
;MQASIVLIVEGDNQQQQAVTVSAPATSITLNWSKDTTGDQFEPVGTSITYYWVLRDQIGNMHIGTRQTLSMVDTRFNWQQLSQDNLQIHWYNQPQSFGQDMLQEASKDLTSISANLGGKLRRPINLWIYQNTDDFHSSLPPNTREWVGGIAFPSLSQASLVVESMNSDTINRDMPHEMTHLVFHQLTEKGIYAPIWFDEGLAVYNQVYHEPMMTLSLKQALKSHSLLPLNDLTFQFPADANKAYLAYAQSWNLIDYMYTTFGKQKMAALIQNINTPKSNFNQDLLKALGVDQAHLENQWHLALNQPATLNEATAKPTPLSVQKPQPLLQSDPNTPLLLSLGLLLIVLPSLGIGGLVIYQRRSRAKAALARQAQQVVPFPPSSYYASLQTPYTGPGYHRPAYPPPSQQTSGNASRTPPSGNTWQRPEQRYINRQPDRQVPQE
;
A
#
# COMPACT_ATOMS: atom_id res chain seq x y z
N MET A 1 3.06 -50.72 -15.42
CA MET A 1 3.81 -49.50 -15.10
C MET A 1 2.79 -48.44 -14.75
N GLN A 2 2.96 -47.75 -13.64
CA GLN A 2 2.14 -46.63 -13.21
C GLN A 2 3.02 -45.39 -13.16
N ALA A 3 2.49 -44.23 -13.53
CA ALA A 3 3.16 -42.96 -13.34
C ALA A 3 2.27 -42.04 -12.51
N SER A 4 2.90 -41.14 -11.79
CA SER A 4 2.22 -40.05 -11.10
C SER A 4 3.12 -38.84 -11.04
N ILE A 5 2.53 -37.66 -11.04
CA ILE A 5 3.21 -36.41 -10.72
C ILE A 5 2.90 -36.05 -9.27
N VAL A 6 3.93 -35.66 -8.53
CA VAL A 6 3.78 -35.10 -7.19
C VAL A 6 4.02 -33.61 -7.28
N LEU A 7 3.10 -32.83 -6.70
CA LEU A 7 3.13 -31.38 -6.62
C LEU A 7 3.25 -30.98 -5.16
N ILE A 8 4.10 -30.02 -4.90
CA ILE A 8 4.29 -29.39 -3.61
C ILE A 8 4.17 -27.89 -3.87
N VAL A 9 2.99 -27.35 -3.57
CA VAL A 9 2.73 -25.92 -3.61
C VAL A 9 3.26 -25.31 -2.31
N GLU A 10 3.95 -24.18 -2.39
CA GLU A 10 4.47 -23.49 -1.21
C GLU A 10 3.35 -23.15 -0.23
N GLY A 11 3.48 -23.63 1.02
CA GLY A 11 2.47 -23.44 2.06
C GLY A 11 1.37 -24.51 2.10
N ASP A 12 1.36 -25.45 1.15
CA ASP A 12 0.29 -26.42 0.96
C ASP A 12 0.76 -27.88 1.17
N ASN A 13 -0.21 -28.78 1.30
CA ASN A 13 0.07 -30.22 1.42
C ASN A 13 0.51 -30.81 0.08
N GLN A 14 1.33 -31.87 0.13
CA GLN A 14 1.71 -32.60 -1.07
C GLN A 14 0.48 -33.18 -1.76
N GLN A 15 0.35 -32.92 -3.05
CA GLN A 15 -0.70 -33.50 -3.90
C GLN A 15 -0.05 -34.49 -4.88
N GLN A 16 -0.59 -35.70 -4.98
CA GLN A 16 -0.13 -36.71 -5.92
C GLN A 16 -1.25 -37.03 -6.91
N GLN A 17 -0.96 -36.86 -8.20
CA GLN A 17 -1.90 -37.09 -9.29
C GLN A 17 -1.39 -38.21 -10.19
N ALA A 18 -2.23 -39.23 -10.39
CA ALA A 18 -1.91 -40.34 -11.27
C ALA A 18 -1.92 -39.89 -12.74
N VAL A 19 -0.96 -40.39 -13.53
CA VAL A 19 -0.86 -40.13 -14.97
C VAL A 19 -0.79 -41.47 -15.70
N THR A 20 -1.63 -41.62 -16.72
CA THR A 20 -1.75 -42.86 -17.49
C THR A 20 -0.50 -43.11 -18.31
N VAL A 21 0.04 -44.33 -18.22
CA VAL A 21 1.12 -44.82 -19.08
C VAL A 21 0.53 -45.79 -20.09
N SER A 22 0.51 -45.40 -21.37
CA SER A 22 -0.21 -46.11 -22.43
C SER A 22 0.33 -47.51 -22.72
N ALA A 23 1.65 -47.70 -22.63
CA ALA A 23 2.30 -48.99 -22.83
C ALA A 23 3.64 -49.06 -22.07
N PRO A 24 4.12 -50.26 -21.69
CA PRO A 24 5.48 -50.44 -21.20
C PRO A 24 6.49 -50.02 -22.29
N ALA A 25 7.39 -49.12 -21.94
CA ALA A 25 8.47 -48.67 -22.83
C ALA A 25 9.73 -48.37 -22.02
N THR A 26 10.89 -48.42 -22.67
CA THR A 26 12.19 -48.06 -22.08
C THR A 26 12.40 -46.54 -21.99
N SER A 27 11.60 -45.77 -22.73
CA SER A 27 11.51 -44.31 -22.66
C SER A 27 10.03 -43.93 -22.75
N ILE A 28 9.59 -43.01 -21.90
CA ILE A 28 8.22 -42.49 -21.88
C ILE A 28 8.25 -40.96 -21.78
N THR A 29 7.35 -40.30 -22.49
CA THR A 29 7.05 -38.87 -22.32
C THR A 29 5.71 -38.76 -21.63
N LEU A 30 5.68 -38.01 -20.52
CA LEU A 30 4.48 -37.80 -19.74
C LEU A 30 4.09 -36.32 -19.79
N ASN A 31 2.81 -36.07 -20.00
CA ASN A 31 2.23 -34.73 -19.99
C ASN A 31 1.20 -34.66 -18.87
N TRP A 32 1.16 -33.53 -18.18
CA TRP A 32 0.18 -33.25 -17.15
C TRP A 32 -0.13 -31.75 -17.13
N SER A 33 -1.39 -31.41 -16.86
CA SER A 33 -1.87 -30.05 -16.70
C SER A 33 -2.81 -29.94 -15.49
N LYS A 34 -2.80 -28.78 -14.84
CA LYS A 34 -3.77 -28.39 -13.80
C LYS A 34 -4.57 -27.20 -14.30
N ASP A 35 -5.88 -27.30 -14.12
CA ASP A 35 -6.78 -26.17 -14.22
C ASP A 35 -6.68 -25.36 -12.92
N THR A 36 -6.20 -24.12 -13.03
CA THR A 36 -6.05 -23.18 -11.90
C THR A 36 -7.20 -22.18 -11.82
N THR A 37 -8.34 -22.47 -12.46
CA THR A 37 -9.55 -21.64 -12.36
C THR A 37 -10.37 -21.98 -11.11
N GLY A 38 -11.24 -21.06 -10.69
CA GLY A 38 -12.10 -21.25 -9.52
C GLY A 38 -11.30 -21.46 -8.23
N ASP A 39 -11.69 -22.46 -7.45
CA ASP A 39 -11.08 -22.76 -6.13
C ASP A 39 -9.67 -23.38 -6.23
N GLN A 40 -9.12 -23.55 -7.43
CA GLN A 40 -7.75 -24.04 -7.69
C GLN A 40 -6.77 -22.92 -8.05
N PHE A 41 -7.17 -21.66 -7.81
CA PHE A 41 -6.36 -20.47 -8.07
C PHE A 41 -5.08 -20.48 -7.22
N GLU A 42 -3.95 -20.22 -7.88
CA GLU A 42 -2.66 -20.00 -7.24
C GLU A 42 -2.24 -18.55 -7.52
N PRO A 43 -1.96 -17.73 -6.49
CA PRO A 43 -1.47 -16.37 -6.70
C PRO A 43 -0.21 -16.37 -7.57
N VAL A 44 -0.01 -15.27 -8.31
CA VAL A 44 1.28 -14.96 -8.95
C VAL A 44 2.40 -15.08 -7.90
N GLY A 45 3.63 -15.42 -8.29
CA GLY A 45 4.78 -15.64 -7.41
C GLY A 45 4.79 -16.98 -6.65
N THR A 46 3.66 -17.70 -6.55
CA THR A 46 3.59 -19.01 -5.86
C THR A 46 4.61 -20.00 -6.41
N SER A 47 5.47 -20.55 -5.54
CA SER A 47 6.44 -21.57 -5.92
C SER A 47 5.81 -22.96 -5.91
N ILE A 48 5.86 -23.66 -7.04
CA ILE A 48 5.37 -25.03 -7.19
C ILE A 48 6.54 -25.94 -7.49
N THR A 49 6.87 -26.82 -6.55
CA THR A 49 7.85 -27.88 -6.75
C THR A 49 7.16 -29.15 -7.22
N TYR A 50 7.64 -29.76 -8.30
CA TYR A 50 7.06 -30.98 -8.86
C TYR A 50 8.12 -32.02 -9.22
N TYR A 51 7.73 -33.30 -9.20
CA TYR A 51 8.56 -34.40 -9.66
C TYR A 51 7.71 -35.60 -10.08
N TRP A 52 8.26 -36.43 -10.96
CA TRP A 52 7.61 -37.66 -11.41
C TRP A 52 7.93 -38.83 -10.49
N VAL A 53 6.95 -39.69 -10.24
CA VAL A 53 7.11 -40.98 -9.57
C VAL A 53 6.61 -42.06 -10.52
N LEU A 54 7.50 -42.96 -10.91
CA LEU A 54 7.20 -44.12 -11.76
C LEU A 54 7.23 -45.39 -10.92
N ARG A 55 6.28 -46.28 -11.12
CA ARG A 55 6.26 -47.62 -10.56
C ARG A 55 6.26 -48.64 -11.69
N ASP A 56 7.23 -49.55 -11.68
CA ASP A 56 7.31 -50.61 -12.70
C ASP A 56 6.28 -51.74 -12.45
N GLN A 57 6.32 -52.81 -13.24
CA GLN A 57 5.39 -53.94 -13.10
C GLN A 57 5.68 -54.85 -11.89
N ILE A 58 6.88 -54.80 -11.33
CA ILE A 58 7.31 -55.62 -10.18
C ILE A 58 7.32 -54.82 -8.87
N GLY A 59 6.95 -53.54 -8.91
CA GLY A 59 6.74 -52.67 -7.75
C GLY A 59 7.89 -51.73 -7.43
N ASN A 60 8.96 -51.69 -8.22
CA ASN A 60 10.06 -50.76 -7.98
C ASN A 60 9.60 -49.32 -8.27
N MET A 61 10.03 -48.38 -7.42
CA MET A 61 9.75 -46.97 -7.60
C MET A 61 10.98 -46.23 -8.11
N HIS A 62 10.77 -45.41 -9.13
CA HIS A 62 11.74 -44.43 -9.63
C HIS A 62 11.20 -43.03 -9.36
N ILE A 63 11.95 -42.24 -8.61
CA ILE A 63 11.62 -40.86 -8.28
C ILE A 63 12.49 -39.96 -9.17
N GLY A 64 11.85 -39.12 -9.97
CA GLY A 64 12.50 -38.15 -10.83
C GLY A 64 13.10 -36.98 -10.05
N THR A 65 13.90 -36.17 -10.74
CA THR A 65 14.46 -34.93 -10.18
C THR A 65 13.35 -33.93 -9.89
N ARG A 66 13.44 -33.25 -8.75
CA ARG A 66 12.56 -32.14 -8.41
C ARG A 66 12.82 -30.95 -9.33
N GLN A 67 11.74 -30.37 -9.83
CA GLN A 67 11.72 -29.15 -10.60
C GLN A 67 10.90 -28.13 -9.84
N THR A 68 11.17 -26.85 -10.02
CA THR A 68 10.40 -25.77 -9.39
C THR A 68 10.00 -24.79 -10.48
N LEU A 69 8.73 -24.40 -10.47
CA LEU A 69 8.21 -23.31 -11.28
C LEU A 69 7.63 -22.24 -10.35
N SER A 70 7.70 -20.98 -10.75
CA SER A 70 6.98 -19.89 -10.09
C SER A 70 5.78 -19.53 -10.94
N MET A 71 4.61 -19.45 -10.32
CA MET A 71 3.40 -18.98 -10.97
C MET A 71 3.61 -17.53 -11.40
N VAL A 72 3.37 -17.20 -12.66
CA VAL A 72 3.42 -15.82 -13.15
C VAL A 72 2.22 -15.57 -14.04
N ASP A 73 1.79 -14.31 -14.09
CA ASP A 73 0.76 -13.91 -15.04
C ASP A 73 1.35 -13.86 -16.45
N THR A 74 1.15 -14.94 -17.21
CA THR A 74 1.75 -15.13 -18.54
C THR A 74 1.14 -14.24 -19.62
N ARG A 75 0.13 -13.42 -19.29
CA ARG A 75 -0.43 -12.42 -20.24
C ARG A 75 0.56 -11.29 -20.52
N PHE A 76 1.53 -11.09 -19.63
CA PHE A 76 2.43 -9.94 -19.67
C PHE A 76 3.90 -10.34 -19.74
N ASN A 77 4.68 -9.53 -20.46
CA ASN A 77 6.14 -9.62 -20.47
C ASN A 77 6.70 -8.80 -19.30
N TRP A 78 6.84 -9.44 -18.15
CA TRP A 78 7.33 -8.81 -16.93
C TRP A 78 8.80 -8.39 -17.05
N GLN A 79 9.07 -7.14 -16.66
CA GLN A 79 10.37 -6.61 -16.33
C GLN A 79 10.55 -6.68 -14.81
N GLN A 80 11.80 -6.78 -14.36
CA GLN A 80 12.12 -6.85 -12.93
C GLN A 80 13.33 -6.00 -12.56
N LEU A 81 13.29 -5.46 -11.35
CA LEU A 81 14.42 -4.82 -10.67
C LEU A 81 14.43 -5.26 -9.22
N SER A 82 15.62 -5.32 -8.65
CA SER A 82 15.83 -5.72 -7.27
C SER A 82 16.82 -4.81 -6.58
N GLN A 83 16.56 -4.49 -5.32
CA GLN A 83 17.49 -3.85 -4.41
C GLN A 83 17.27 -4.40 -3.00
N ASP A 84 18.34 -4.90 -2.38
CA ASP A 84 18.29 -5.56 -1.07
C ASP A 84 17.21 -6.66 -1.00
N ASN A 85 16.25 -6.55 -0.07
CA ASN A 85 15.13 -7.47 0.13
C ASN A 85 13.86 -7.06 -0.65
N LEU A 86 13.99 -6.23 -1.68
CA LEU A 86 12.86 -5.76 -2.47
C LEU A 86 13.06 -6.13 -3.94
N GLN A 87 12.06 -6.79 -4.52
CA GLN A 87 11.95 -7.04 -5.95
C GLN A 87 10.65 -6.44 -6.49
N ILE A 88 10.74 -5.67 -7.57
CA ILE A 88 9.62 -5.06 -8.27
C ILE A 88 9.47 -5.73 -9.63
N HIS A 89 8.25 -6.15 -9.95
CA HIS A 89 7.85 -6.69 -11.25
C HIS A 89 6.84 -5.74 -11.89
N TRP A 90 7.05 -5.33 -13.14
CA TRP A 90 6.11 -4.48 -13.88
C TRP A 90 6.12 -4.84 -15.37
N TYR A 91 5.14 -4.35 -16.14
CA TYR A 91 5.10 -4.51 -17.59
C TYR A 91 4.59 -3.22 -18.26
N ASN A 92 4.73 -3.14 -19.58
CA ASN A 92 4.17 -2.05 -20.40
C ASN A 92 4.56 -0.62 -19.96
N GLN A 93 5.69 -0.48 -19.29
CA GLN A 93 6.29 0.79 -18.85
C GLN A 93 7.82 0.75 -19.02
N PRO A 94 8.48 1.91 -19.20
CA PRO A 94 9.93 1.96 -19.39
C PRO A 94 10.68 1.56 -18.11
N GLN A 95 11.98 1.26 -18.23
CA GLN A 95 12.82 0.90 -17.08
C GLN A 95 12.86 1.97 -15.99
N SER A 96 12.73 3.25 -16.35
CA SER A 96 12.68 4.36 -15.38
C SER A 96 11.49 4.24 -14.43
N PHE A 97 10.35 3.73 -14.88
CA PHE A 97 9.20 3.47 -14.02
C PHE A 97 9.53 2.45 -12.93
N GLY A 98 10.19 1.34 -13.30
CA GLY A 98 10.64 0.34 -12.32
C GLY A 98 11.64 0.90 -11.31
N GLN A 99 12.51 1.82 -11.74
CA GLN A 99 13.46 2.52 -10.85
C GLN A 99 12.74 3.44 -9.85
N ASP A 100 11.78 4.22 -10.34
CA ASP A 100 10.98 5.12 -9.50
C ASP A 100 10.13 4.33 -8.47
N MET A 101 9.52 3.22 -8.89
CA MET A 101 8.78 2.31 -8.00
C MET A 101 9.68 1.68 -6.94
N LEU A 102 10.88 1.23 -7.31
CA LEU A 102 11.85 0.68 -6.37
C LEU A 102 12.28 1.73 -5.34
N GLN A 103 12.42 2.99 -5.75
CA GLN A 103 12.76 4.10 -4.87
C GLN A 103 11.63 4.40 -3.86
N GLU A 104 10.38 4.52 -4.32
CA GLU A 104 9.24 4.77 -3.42
C GLU A 104 9.02 3.62 -2.44
N ALA A 105 9.03 2.36 -2.91
CA ALA A 105 8.92 1.20 -2.05
C ALA A 105 10.08 1.12 -1.02
N SER A 106 11.30 1.49 -1.38
CA SER A 106 12.43 1.54 -0.43
C SER A 106 12.23 2.59 0.67
N LYS A 107 11.65 3.75 0.32
CA LYS A 107 11.29 4.82 1.27
C LYS A 107 10.16 4.38 2.21
N ASP A 108 9.16 3.68 1.68
CA ASP A 108 8.08 3.12 2.48
C ASP A 108 8.61 2.05 3.45
N LEU A 109 9.46 1.11 3.00
CA LEU A 109 10.10 0.13 3.88
C LEU A 109 10.85 0.77 5.04
N THR A 110 11.52 1.90 4.79
CA THR A 110 12.24 2.63 5.84
C THR A 110 11.29 3.14 6.92
N SER A 111 10.18 3.75 6.50
CA SER A 111 9.16 4.30 7.41
C SER A 111 8.42 3.19 8.16
N ILE A 112 7.97 2.16 7.44
CA ILE A 112 7.30 0.97 8.00
C ILE A 112 8.19 0.30 9.03
N SER A 113 9.47 0.07 8.68
CA SER A 113 10.41 -0.59 9.59
C SER A 113 10.62 0.22 10.90
N ALA A 114 10.67 1.54 10.78
CA ALA A 114 10.82 2.43 11.93
C ALA A 114 9.57 2.44 12.83
N ASN A 115 8.38 2.31 12.25
CA ASN A 115 7.12 2.26 13.00
C ASN A 115 6.91 0.90 13.66
N LEU A 116 7.12 -0.21 12.94
CA LEU A 116 6.95 -1.56 13.46
C LEU A 116 8.08 -2.03 14.39
N GLY A 117 9.24 -1.35 14.38
CA GLY A 117 10.39 -1.70 15.20
C GLY A 117 11.12 -2.97 14.73
N GLY A 118 11.12 -3.24 13.43
CA GLY A 118 11.75 -4.38 12.80
C GLY A 118 11.88 -4.19 11.29
N LYS A 119 12.65 -5.04 10.62
CA LYS A 119 12.89 -4.97 9.16
C LYS A 119 12.48 -6.29 8.51
N LEU A 120 12.37 -6.30 7.18
CA LEU A 120 12.26 -7.53 6.39
C LEU A 120 13.39 -8.50 6.73
N ARG A 121 13.01 -9.76 6.94
CA ARG A 121 13.92 -10.89 7.21
C ARG A 121 14.23 -11.68 5.94
N ARG A 122 13.33 -11.63 4.95
CA ARG A 122 13.48 -12.26 3.63
C ARG A 122 12.97 -11.32 2.53
N PRO A 123 13.42 -11.50 1.27
CA PRO A 123 12.96 -10.69 0.15
C PRO A 123 11.44 -10.68 0.01
N ILE A 124 10.90 -9.56 -0.47
CA ILE A 124 9.50 -9.42 -0.88
C ILE A 124 9.40 -9.10 -2.38
N ASN A 125 8.29 -9.52 -2.99
CA ASN A 125 7.96 -9.23 -4.38
C ASN A 125 6.76 -8.29 -4.49
N LEU A 126 6.89 -7.19 -5.22
CA LEU A 126 5.77 -6.33 -5.58
C LEU A 126 5.46 -6.48 -7.07
N TRP A 127 4.25 -6.93 -7.37
CA TRP A 127 3.74 -7.10 -8.73
C TRP A 127 2.87 -5.91 -9.10
N ILE A 128 3.36 -5.09 -10.03
CA ILE A 128 2.74 -3.83 -10.40
C ILE A 128 1.98 -4.00 -11.70
N TYR A 129 0.66 -3.93 -11.58
CA TYR A 129 -0.27 -3.93 -12.70
C TYR A 129 -0.50 -2.51 -13.21
N GLN A 130 -0.56 -2.36 -14.54
CA GLN A 130 -0.69 -1.04 -15.17
C GLN A 130 -2.10 -0.45 -15.02
N ASN A 131 -3.12 -1.29 -14.89
CA ASN A 131 -4.51 -0.88 -14.78
C ASN A 131 -5.32 -1.88 -13.97
N THR A 132 -6.50 -1.43 -13.57
CA THR A 132 -7.43 -2.18 -12.71
C THR A 132 -7.94 -3.47 -13.37
N ASP A 133 -8.21 -3.45 -14.69
CA ASP A 133 -8.72 -4.63 -15.39
C ASP A 133 -7.71 -5.78 -15.39
N ASP A 134 -6.45 -5.47 -15.68
CA ASP A 134 -5.35 -6.43 -15.68
C ASP A 134 -5.16 -7.04 -14.27
N PHE A 135 -5.25 -6.19 -13.23
CA PHE A 135 -5.14 -6.62 -11.84
C PHE A 135 -6.33 -7.46 -11.37
N HIS A 136 -7.57 -7.01 -11.55
CA HIS A 136 -8.74 -7.75 -11.05
C HIS A 136 -8.90 -9.11 -11.73
N SER A 137 -8.52 -9.21 -13.00
CA SER A 137 -8.49 -10.49 -13.72
C SER A 137 -7.36 -11.42 -13.29
N SER A 138 -6.41 -10.95 -12.46
CA SER A 138 -5.38 -11.78 -11.81
C SER A 138 -5.70 -12.14 -10.36
N LEU A 139 -6.85 -11.73 -9.82
CA LEU A 139 -7.21 -11.97 -8.41
C LEU A 139 -7.95 -13.29 -8.20
N PRO A 140 -7.92 -13.83 -6.97
CA PRO A 140 -8.75 -14.98 -6.61
C PRO A 140 -10.24 -14.71 -6.89
N PRO A 141 -11.03 -15.74 -7.23
CA PRO A 141 -12.48 -15.60 -7.38
C PRO A 141 -13.13 -14.95 -6.16
N ASN A 142 -14.14 -14.11 -6.40
CA ASN A 142 -14.88 -13.38 -5.37
C ASN A 142 -14.08 -12.30 -4.61
N THR A 143 -12.87 -11.94 -5.07
CA THR A 143 -12.20 -10.74 -4.56
C THR A 143 -13.01 -9.50 -4.93
N ARG A 144 -13.15 -8.56 -3.99
CA ARG A 144 -14.00 -7.38 -4.18
C ARG A 144 -13.37 -6.43 -5.20
N GLU A 145 -14.18 -5.87 -6.09
CA GLU A 145 -13.74 -4.97 -7.17
C GLU A 145 -13.16 -3.62 -6.70
N TRP A 146 -13.25 -3.25 -5.42
CA TRP A 146 -12.67 -1.99 -4.93
C TRP A 146 -11.24 -2.14 -4.40
N VAL A 147 -10.69 -3.36 -4.44
CA VAL A 147 -9.33 -3.66 -4.00
C VAL A 147 -8.34 -3.02 -4.98
N GLY A 148 -7.48 -2.11 -4.50
CA GLY A 148 -6.42 -1.44 -5.26
C GLY A 148 -5.03 -2.08 -5.10
N GLY A 149 -4.90 -2.96 -4.10
CA GLY A 149 -3.74 -3.80 -3.84
C GLY A 149 -4.11 -4.97 -2.94
N ILE A 150 -3.30 -6.03 -2.96
CA ILE A 150 -3.47 -7.20 -2.11
C ILE A 150 -2.11 -7.80 -1.73
N ALA A 151 -1.91 -8.06 -0.45
CA ALA A 151 -0.78 -8.79 0.07
C ALA A 151 -1.09 -10.28 0.25
N PHE A 152 -0.10 -11.12 -0.07
CA PHE A 152 -0.05 -12.53 0.28
C PHE A 152 1.17 -12.75 1.20
N PRO A 153 1.05 -12.52 2.52
CA PRO A 153 2.20 -12.51 3.41
C PRO A 153 2.94 -13.85 3.52
N SER A 154 2.23 -14.97 3.41
CA SER A 154 2.83 -16.32 3.36
C SER A 154 3.87 -16.42 2.24
N LEU A 155 3.56 -15.86 1.08
CA LEU A 155 4.39 -15.82 -0.12
C LEU A 155 5.37 -14.63 -0.15
N SER A 156 5.36 -13.75 0.86
CA SER A 156 6.15 -12.50 0.90
C SER A 156 6.00 -11.65 -0.37
N GLN A 157 4.76 -11.37 -0.74
CA GLN A 157 4.50 -10.60 -1.96
C GLN A 157 3.20 -9.83 -1.89
N ALA A 158 3.12 -8.77 -2.67
CA ALA A 158 1.90 -8.02 -2.89
C ALA A 158 1.71 -7.72 -4.37
N SER A 159 0.47 -7.48 -4.77
CA SER A 159 0.10 -7.03 -6.11
C SER A 159 -0.67 -5.72 -5.98
N LEU A 160 -0.39 -4.74 -6.82
CA LEU A 160 -1.02 -3.41 -6.77
C LEU A 160 -1.18 -2.77 -8.15
N VAL A 161 -2.11 -1.83 -8.26
CA VAL A 161 -2.40 -1.10 -9.51
C VAL A 161 -1.73 0.28 -9.52
N VAL A 162 -0.76 0.49 -10.40
CA VAL A 162 -0.13 1.80 -10.58
C VAL A 162 -0.29 2.28 -12.02
N GLU A 163 -1.30 3.12 -12.24
CA GLU A 163 -1.57 3.70 -13.56
C GLU A 163 -0.50 4.72 -13.98
N SER A 164 0.03 5.46 -13.01
CA SER A 164 1.11 6.43 -13.22
C SER A 164 1.84 6.75 -11.91
N MET A 165 2.99 7.42 -12.01
CA MET A 165 3.75 7.91 -10.86
C MET A 165 3.01 8.96 -10.00
N ASN A 166 1.89 9.50 -10.49
CA ASN A 166 1.05 10.43 -9.73
C ASN A 166 -0.14 9.72 -9.05
N SER A 167 -0.22 8.39 -9.12
CA SER A 167 -1.33 7.64 -8.53
C SER A 167 -1.29 7.70 -7.00
N ASP A 168 -2.45 7.93 -6.39
CA ASP A 168 -2.62 7.81 -4.94
C ASP A 168 -2.29 6.40 -4.44
N THR A 169 -2.38 5.36 -5.29
CA THR A 169 -1.94 3.99 -4.96
C THR A 169 -0.54 3.94 -4.37
N ILE A 170 0.40 4.73 -4.92
CA ILE A 170 1.80 4.74 -4.47
C ILE A 170 1.89 5.25 -3.03
N ASN A 171 1.05 6.21 -2.67
CA ASN A 171 1.04 6.80 -1.33
C ASN A 171 0.04 6.12 -0.37
N ARG A 172 -0.86 5.29 -0.88
CA ARG A 172 -1.97 4.67 -0.13
C ARG A 172 -1.84 3.15 -0.07
N ASP A 173 -1.82 2.47 -1.20
CA ASP A 173 -1.92 1.00 -1.23
C ASP A 173 -0.53 0.34 -1.12
N MET A 174 0.49 0.90 -1.78
CA MET A 174 1.86 0.38 -1.68
C MET A 174 2.36 0.30 -0.23
N PRO A 175 2.36 1.37 0.58
CA PRO A 175 2.78 1.28 1.97
C PRO A 175 1.83 0.42 2.83
N HIS A 176 0.54 0.33 2.47
CA HIS A 176 -0.43 -0.51 3.15
C HIS A 176 -0.09 -1.99 2.99
N GLU A 177 0.00 -2.47 1.75
CA GLU A 177 0.31 -3.88 1.48
C GLU A 177 1.70 -4.27 2.00
N MET A 178 2.68 -3.38 1.86
CA MET A 178 4.03 -3.60 2.38
C MET A 178 4.06 -3.68 3.91
N THR A 179 3.16 -3.00 4.60
CA THR A 179 3.03 -3.12 6.06
C THR A 179 2.63 -4.53 6.45
N HIS A 180 1.67 -5.14 5.76
CA HIS A 180 1.32 -6.55 6.00
C HIS A 180 2.54 -7.46 5.79
N LEU A 181 3.30 -7.27 4.70
CA LEU A 181 4.47 -8.11 4.43
C LEU A 181 5.53 -8.00 5.54
N VAL A 182 5.85 -6.79 5.99
CA VAL A 182 6.82 -6.60 7.09
C VAL A 182 6.25 -7.16 8.40
N PHE A 183 5.01 -6.83 8.73
CA PHE A 183 4.37 -7.24 9.99
C PHE A 183 4.33 -8.77 10.13
N HIS A 184 3.84 -9.48 9.11
CA HIS A 184 3.74 -10.94 9.12
C HIS A 184 5.11 -11.64 9.08
N GLN A 185 6.13 -11.04 8.47
CA GLN A 185 7.50 -11.55 8.64
C GLN A 185 8.02 -11.37 10.07
N LEU A 186 7.64 -10.29 10.77
CA LEU A 186 8.05 -10.05 12.16
C LEU A 186 7.36 -11.00 13.13
N THR A 187 6.12 -11.40 12.84
CA THR A 187 5.23 -12.21 13.68
C THR A 187 5.04 -13.66 13.20
N GLU A 188 5.81 -14.11 12.21
CA GLU A 188 5.69 -15.43 11.54
C GLU A 188 5.59 -16.66 12.47
N LYS A 189 6.20 -16.61 13.67
CA LYS A 189 6.19 -17.71 14.64
C LYS A 189 5.07 -17.59 15.68
N GLY A 190 4.33 -16.51 15.61
CA GLY A 190 3.40 -16.03 16.61
C GLY A 190 1.99 -16.54 16.47
N ILE A 191 1.09 -15.82 17.12
CA ILE A 191 -0.35 -15.94 16.89
C ILE A 191 -0.81 -15.03 15.76
N TYR A 192 -2.01 -15.31 15.23
CA TYR A 192 -2.73 -14.34 14.41
C TYR A 192 -3.16 -13.16 15.27
N ALA A 193 -2.69 -11.96 14.92
CA ALA A 193 -3.17 -10.72 15.52
C ALA A 193 -4.62 -10.45 15.10
N PRO A 194 -5.40 -9.70 15.91
CA PRO A 194 -6.72 -9.23 15.50
C PRO A 194 -6.65 -8.43 14.19
N ILE A 195 -7.65 -8.60 13.32
CA ILE A 195 -7.72 -7.90 12.02
C ILE A 195 -7.65 -6.38 12.20
N TRP A 196 -8.34 -5.83 13.21
CA TRP A 196 -8.24 -4.39 13.51
C TRP A 196 -6.80 -3.91 13.77
N PHE A 197 -5.94 -4.76 14.34
CA PHE A 197 -4.55 -4.38 14.64
C PHE A 197 -3.70 -4.39 13.38
N ASP A 198 -3.81 -5.45 12.58
CA ASP A 198 -3.09 -5.61 11.31
C ASP A 198 -3.48 -4.51 10.30
N GLU A 199 -4.79 -4.37 10.05
CA GLU A 199 -5.33 -3.34 9.15
C GLU A 199 -5.08 -1.93 9.67
N GLY A 200 -5.20 -1.72 10.98
CA GLY A 200 -4.89 -0.43 11.59
C GLY A 200 -3.42 -0.03 11.41
N LEU A 201 -2.49 -0.97 11.52
CA LEU A 201 -1.06 -0.73 11.23
C LEU A 201 -0.84 -0.41 9.75
N ALA A 202 -1.50 -1.13 8.85
CA ALA A 202 -1.40 -0.90 7.41
C ALA A 202 -1.91 0.49 7.02
N VAL A 203 -3.08 0.88 7.51
CA VAL A 203 -3.61 2.24 7.32
C VAL A 203 -2.70 3.28 7.99
N TYR A 204 -2.19 3.04 9.20
CA TYR A 204 -1.30 3.97 9.90
C TYR A 204 -0.03 4.31 9.11
N ASN A 205 0.50 3.35 8.35
CA ASN A 205 1.71 3.55 7.54
C ASN A 205 1.45 4.16 6.15
N GLN A 206 0.18 4.38 5.76
CA GLN A 206 -0.11 5.10 4.52
C GLN A 206 0.43 6.53 4.58
N VAL A 207 0.93 7.02 3.44
CA VAL A 207 1.34 8.41 3.28
C VAL A 207 0.12 9.30 3.01
N TYR A 208 -0.85 8.76 2.27
CA TYR A 208 -2.13 9.41 1.98
C TYR A 208 -3.29 8.65 2.61
N HIS A 209 -4.10 9.37 3.39
CA HIS A 209 -5.35 8.87 3.96
C HIS A 209 -6.54 9.54 3.29
N GLU A 210 -7.50 8.75 2.86
CA GLU A 210 -8.69 9.27 2.18
C GLU A 210 -9.53 10.15 3.13
N PRO A 211 -9.98 11.34 2.68
CA PRO A 211 -10.82 12.23 3.50
C PRO A 211 -12.10 11.55 4.01
N MET A 212 -12.67 10.65 3.21
CA MET A 212 -13.88 9.91 3.57
C MET A 212 -13.70 9.06 4.83
N MET A 213 -12.49 8.53 5.09
CA MET A 213 -12.21 7.71 6.26
C MET A 213 -12.34 8.55 7.55
N THR A 214 -11.80 9.77 7.51
CA THR A 214 -11.96 10.75 8.59
C THR A 214 -13.42 11.16 8.78
N LEU A 215 -14.18 11.34 7.69
CA LEU A 215 -15.59 11.69 7.75
C LEU A 215 -16.44 10.56 8.35
N SER A 216 -16.17 9.31 7.95
CA SER A 216 -16.83 8.12 8.48
C SER A 216 -16.65 8.00 10.00
N LEU A 217 -15.41 8.13 10.48
CA LEU A 217 -15.12 8.11 11.92
C LEU A 217 -15.83 9.26 12.65
N LYS A 218 -15.75 10.50 12.15
CA LYS A 218 -16.43 11.66 12.76
C LYS A 218 -17.94 11.44 12.89
N GLN A 219 -18.57 10.86 11.87
CA GLN A 219 -19.99 10.54 11.92
C GLN A 219 -20.28 9.50 13.00
N ALA A 220 -19.49 8.42 13.07
CA ALA A 220 -19.66 7.38 14.09
C ALA A 220 -19.47 7.90 15.53
N LEU A 221 -18.52 8.81 15.73
CA LEU A 221 -18.32 9.49 17.02
C LEU A 221 -19.52 10.36 17.42
N LYS A 222 -20.14 11.04 16.46
CA LYS A 222 -21.33 11.87 16.69
C LYS A 222 -22.56 11.02 17.00
N SER A 223 -22.71 9.86 16.38
CA SER A 223 -23.84 8.95 16.60
C SER A 223 -23.60 7.87 17.65
N HIS A 224 -22.47 7.89 18.36
CA HIS A 224 -22.07 6.86 19.32
C HIS A 224 -22.18 5.44 18.76
N SER A 225 -21.70 5.26 17.53
CA SER A 225 -21.87 4.02 16.75
C SER A 225 -20.53 3.43 16.31
N LEU A 226 -19.47 3.59 17.12
CA LEU A 226 -18.22 2.86 16.93
C LEU A 226 -18.49 1.34 17.00
N LEU A 227 -17.69 0.58 16.26
CA LEU A 227 -17.80 -0.89 16.25
C LEU A 227 -16.99 -1.46 17.42
N PRO A 228 -17.52 -2.42 18.19
CA PRO A 228 -16.75 -3.10 19.24
C PRO A 228 -15.51 -3.81 18.68
N LEU A 229 -14.36 -3.75 19.36
CA LEU A 229 -13.13 -4.40 18.88
C LEU A 229 -13.25 -5.92 18.76
N ASN A 230 -14.08 -6.55 19.60
CA ASN A 230 -14.36 -7.97 19.51
C ASN A 230 -15.01 -8.33 18.15
N ASP A 231 -15.85 -7.46 17.60
CA ASP A 231 -16.49 -7.68 16.30
C ASP A 231 -15.51 -7.53 15.14
N LEU A 232 -14.36 -6.87 15.37
CA LEU A 232 -13.29 -6.65 14.38
C LEU A 232 -12.07 -7.57 14.57
N THR A 233 -12.17 -8.55 15.47
CA THR A 233 -11.01 -9.40 15.79
C THR A 233 -10.73 -10.41 14.69
N PHE A 234 -11.76 -11.02 14.12
CA PHE A 234 -11.61 -12.13 13.16
C PHE A 234 -11.91 -11.74 11.72
N GLN A 235 -12.77 -10.75 11.50
CA GLN A 235 -13.13 -10.26 10.17
C GLN A 235 -13.74 -8.87 10.26
N PHE A 236 -13.63 -8.09 9.19
CA PHE A 236 -14.39 -6.85 9.07
C PHE A 236 -15.81 -7.11 8.54
N PRO A 237 -16.77 -6.20 8.83
CA PRO A 237 -18.14 -6.35 8.37
C PRO A 237 -18.28 -6.52 6.85
N ALA A 238 -19.27 -7.30 6.42
CA ALA A 238 -19.56 -7.46 5.00
C ALA A 238 -20.10 -6.17 4.36
N ASP A 239 -20.86 -5.39 5.12
CA ASP A 239 -21.37 -4.08 4.71
C ASP A 239 -20.21 -3.11 4.45
N ALA A 240 -20.20 -2.49 3.26
CA ALA A 240 -19.09 -1.65 2.82
C ALA A 240 -18.86 -0.43 3.72
N ASN A 241 -19.93 0.23 4.18
CA ASN A 241 -19.81 1.40 5.05
C ASN A 241 -19.25 1.03 6.42
N LYS A 242 -19.70 -0.09 6.98
CA LYS A 242 -19.17 -0.62 8.24
C LYS A 242 -17.73 -1.12 8.10
N ALA A 243 -17.38 -1.76 6.99
CA ALA A 243 -15.99 -2.15 6.71
C ALA A 243 -15.09 -0.91 6.65
N TYR A 244 -15.53 0.13 5.93
CA TYR A 244 -14.80 1.38 5.83
C TYR A 244 -14.65 2.10 7.18
N LEU A 245 -15.69 2.06 8.04
CA LEU A 245 -15.58 2.49 9.42
C LEU A 245 -14.60 1.63 10.24
N ALA A 246 -14.58 0.31 10.02
CA ALA A 246 -13.65 -0.60 10.69
C ALA A 246 -12.18 -0.22 10.40
N TYR A 247 -11.84 0.07 9.15
CA TYR A 247 -10.52 0.63 8.80
C TYR A 247 -10.26 1.96 9.51
N ALA A 248 -11.21 2.90 9.45
CA ALA A 248 -11.08 4.22 10.05
C ALA A 248 -10.81 4.19 11.56
N GLN A 249 -11.57 3.36 12.29
CA GLN A 249 -11.42 3.26 13.74
C GLN A 249 -10.18 2.46 14.14
N SER A 250 -9.81 1.44 13.35
CA SER A 250 -8.59 0.66 13.56
C SER A 250 -7.36 1.55 13.45
N TRP A 251 -7.31 2.39 12.41
CA TRP A 251 -6.27 3.40 12.25
C TRP A 251 -6.24 4.38 13.43
N ASN A 252 -7.39 4.93 13.81
CA ASN A 252 -7.46 5.88 14.92
C ASN A 252 -7.02 5.26 16.25
N LEU A 253 -7.36 3.99 16.50
CA LEU A 253 -6.90 3.26 17.68
C LEU A 253 -5.39 3.03 17.64
N ILE A 254 -4.81 2.64 16.50
CA ILE A 254 -3.36 2.48 16.35
C ILE A 254 -2.63 3.81 16.57
N ASP A 255 -3.14 4.92 16.02
CA ASP A 255 -2.60 6.26 16.28
C ASP A 255 -2.67 6.64 17.76
N TYR A 256 -3.80 6.35 18.43
CA TYR A 256 -3.94 6.49 19.87
C TYR A 256 -2.91 5.63 20.63
N MET A 257 -2.67 4.39 20.21
CA MET A 257 -1.69 3.49 20.83
C MET A 257 -0.26 4.03 20.68
N TYR A 258 0.12 4.51 19.49
CA TYR A 258 1.43 5.14 19.29
C TYR A 258 1.59 6.41 20.12
N THR A 259 0.55 7.25 20.18
CA THR A 259 0.55 8.49 20.96
C THR A 259 0.63 8.23 22.47
N THR A 260 -0.07 7.20 22.95
CA THR A 260 -0.20 6.90 24.39
C THR A 260 0.97 6.08 24.92
N PHE A 261 1.40 5.06 24.18
CA PHE A 261 2.41 4.10 24.64
C PHE A 261 3.80 4.32 24.03
N GLY A 262 3.88 5.02 22.90
CA GLY A 262 5.13 5.30 22.20
C GLY A 262 5.64 4.12 21.36
N LYS A 263 6.48 4.43 20.36
CA LYS A 263 7.01 3.45 19.39
C LYS A 263 7.75 2.27 20.05
N GLN A 264 8.46 2.50 21.16
CA GLN A 264 9.20 1.44 21.85
C GLN A 264 8.28 0.35 22.40
N LYS A 265 7.15 0.73 23.01
CA LYS A 265 6.17 -0.23 23.53
C LYS A 265 5.41 -0.92 22.40
N MET A 266 5.12 -0.20 21.31
CA MET A 266 4.51 -0.79 20.10
C MET A 266 5.42 -1.85 19.46
N ALA A 267 6.72 -1.56 19.33
CA ALA A 267 7.71 -2.54 18.88
C ALA A 267 7.77 -3.76 19.81
N ALA A 268 7.71 -3.55 21.13
CA ALA A 268 7.67 -4.64 22.10
C ALA A 268 6.39 -5.48 21.99
N LEU A 269 5.24 -4.88 21.68
CA LEU A 269 3.99 -5.59 21.39
C LEU A 269 4.15 -6.49 20.16
N ILE A 270 4.64 -5.95 19.04
CA ILE A 270 4.86 -6.71 17.81
C ILE A 270 5.85 -7.87 18.04
N GLN A 271 6.91 -7.63 18.82
CA GLN A 271 7.85 -8.69 19.21
C GLN A 271 7.19 -9.77 20.09
N ASN A 272 6.32 -9.39 21.03
CA ASN A 272 5.59 -10.34 21.87
C ASN A 272 4.65 -11.23 21.04
N ILE A 273 3.93 -10.66 20.06
CA ILE A 273 3.03 -11.41 19.16
C ILE A 273 3.76 -12.57 18.48
N ASN A 274 5.05 -12.41 18.16
CA ASN A 274 5.89 -13.46 17.56
C ASN A 274 6.23 -14.63 18.51
N THR A 275 5.64 -14.69 19.71
CA THR A 275 5.81 -15.78 20.68
C THR A 275 4.76 -16.87 20.43
N PRO A 276 5.16 -18.12 20.11
CA PRO A 276 4.21 -19.20 19.92
C PRO A 276 3.35 -19.44 21.17
N LYS A 277 2.06 -19.73 20.97
CA LYS A 277 1.10 -20.11 22.03
C LYS A 277 0.78 -19.00 23.06
N SER A 278 1.16 -17.75 22.81
CA SER A 278 0.61 -16.61 23.54
C SER A 278 -0.87 -16.37 23.15
N ASN A 279 -1.52 -15.38 23.74
CA ASN A 279 -2.71 -14.77 23.16
C ASN A 279 -2.57 -13.25 23.15
N PHE A 280 -3.34 -12.58 22.28
CA PHE A 280 -3.14 -11.15 22.05
C PHE A 280 -3.35 -10.30 23.31
N ASN A 281 -4.27 -10.69 24.21
CA ASN A 281 -4.43 -10.01 25.50
C ASN A 281 -3.20 -10.15 26.39
N GLN A 282 -2.54 -11.31 26.40
CA GLN A 282 -1.27 -11.48 27.14
C GLN A 282 -0.16 -10.62 26.54
N ASP A 283 -0.09 -10.49 25.21
CA ASP A 283 0.90 -9.67 24.52
C ASP A 283 0.69 -8.17 24.81
N LEU A 284 -0.56 -7.71 24.80
CA LEU A 284 -0.97 -6.36 25.22
C LEU A 284 -0.60 -6.09 26.68
N LEU A 285 -0.95 -7.01 27.59
CA LEU A 285 -0.64 -6.85 29.02
C LEU A 285 0.88 -6.75 29.25
N LYS A 286 1.65 -7.59 28.56
CA LYS A 286 3.12 -7.62 28.69
C LYS A 286 3.79 -6.37 28.12
N ALA A 287 3.32 -5.84 26.99
CA ALA A 287 3.94 -4.69 26.33
C ALA A 287 3.40 -3.34 26.85
N LEU A 288 2.08 -3.25 27.01
CA LEU A 288 1.37 -1.99 27.25
C LEU A 288 0.86 -1.86 28.69
N GLY A 289 0.65 -2.99 29.38
CA GLY A 289 0.12 -3.03 30.75
C GLY A 289 -1.41 -3.05 30.83
N VAL A 290 -2.09 -3.25 29.71
CA VAL A 290 -3.56 -3.28 29.58
C VAL A 290 -3.96 -4.42 28.66
N ASP A 291 -5.14 -5.02 28.87
CA ASP A 291 -5.73 -5.96 27.92
C ASP A 291 -6.58 -5.22 26.87
N GLN A 292 -7.17 -5.94 25.91
CA GLN A 292 -7.96 -5.34 24.83
C GLN A 292 -9.18 -4.57 25.35
N ALA A 293 -9.87 -5.09 26.37
CA ALA A 293 -11.08 -4.45 26.88
C ALA A 293 -10.76 -3.12 27.58
N HIS A 294 -9.67 -3.08 28.35
CA HIS A 294 -9.18 -1.85 28.96
C HIS A 294 -8.64 -0.88 27.91
N LEU A 295 -7.94 -1.37 26.87
CA LEU A 295 -7.48 -0.54 25.75
C LEU A 295 -8.65 0.13 25.03
N GLU A 296 -9.68 -0.63 24.67
CA GLU A 296 -10.90 -0.13 24.02
C GLU A 296 -11.59 0.93 24.88
N ASN A 297 -11.74 0.65 26.18
CA ASN A 297 -12.38 1.59 27.09
C ASN A 297 -11.56 2.87 27.28
N GLN A 298 -10.24 2.78 27.39
CA GLN A 298 -9.36 3.96 27.48
C GLN A 298 -9.42 4.83 26.22
N TRP A 299 -9.43 4.18 25.05
CA TRP A 299 -9.58 4.86 23.76
C TRP A 299 -10.96 5.54 23.64
N HIS A 300 -12.04 4.87 24.02
CA HIS A 300 -13.39 5.46 24.05
C HIS A 300 -13.45 6.70 24.95
N LEU A 301 -12.90 6.62 26.17
CA LEU A 301 -12.87 7.76 27.08
C LEU A 301 -12.06 8.93 26.51
N ALA A 302 -10.92 8.66 25.86
CA ALA A 302 -10.12 9.69 25.19
C ALA A 302 -10.88 10.40 24.04
N LEU A 303 -11.85 9.71 23.43
CA LEU A 303 -12.71 10.22 22.37
C LEU A 303 -14.04 10.83 22.86
N ASN A 304 -14.22 10.97 24.19
CA ASN A 304 -15.49 11.36 24.82
C ASN A 304 -16.67 10.47 24.39
N GLN A 305 -16.43 9.16 24.22
CA GLN A 305 -17.44 8.16 23.90
C GLN A 305 -17.90 7.43 25.16
N PRO A 306 -19.08 6.78 25.13
CA PRO A 306 -19.53 5.92 26.23
C PRO A 306 -18.50 4.84 26.56
N ALA A 307 -18.33 4.58 27.86
CA ALA A 307 -17.50 3.49 28.34
C ALA A 307 -18.02 2.14 27.83
N THR A 308 -17.10 1.26 27.43
CA THR A 308 -17.42 -0.11 27.00
C THR A 308 -17.41 -1.10 28.16
N LEU A 309 -16.74 -0.75 29.26
CA LEU A 309 -16.71 -1.52 30.50
C LEU A 309 -17.65 -0.91 31.54
N ASN A 310 -18.45 -1.75 32.20
CA ASN A 310 -19.25 -1.33 33.36
C ASN A 310 -18.34 -1.13 34.59
N GLU A 311 -18.75 -0.26 35.53
CA GLU A 311 -17.97 0.06 36.75
C GLU A 311 -17.57 -1.17 37.57
N ALA A 312 -18.39 -2.23 37.58
CA ALA A 312 -18.09 -3.49 38.29
C ALA A 312 -16.92 -4.29 37.68
N THR A 313 -16.62 -4.07 36.40
CA THR A 313 -15.53 -4.71 35.64
C THR A 313 -14.30 -3.83 35.49
N ALA A 314 -14.44 -2.52 35.71
CA ALA A 314 -13.33 -1.57 35.72
C ALA A 314 -12.56 -1.66 37.05
N LYS A 315 -11.75 -2.72 37.23
CA LYS A 315 -10.70 -2.64 38.25
C LYS A 315 -9.67 -1.63 37.74
N PRO A 316 -9.36 -0.55 38.48
CA PRO A 316 -8.33 0.37 38.05
C PRO A 316 -7.02 -0.42 37.90
N THR A 317 -6.47 -0.43 36.69
CA THR A 317 -5.06 -0.77 36.49
C THR A 317 -4.29 0.14 37.44
N PRO A 318 -3.45 -0.39 38.35
CA PRO A 318 -2.63 0.47 39.18
C PRO A 318 -1.89 1.40 38.24
N LEU A 319 -2.09 2.72 38.40
CA LEU A 319 -1.15 3.68 37.87
C LEU A 319 0.22 3.15 38.29
N SER A 320 1.09 2.86 37.33
CA SER A 320 2.50 2.67 37.63
C SER A 320 2.95 4.00 38.20
N VAL A 321 2.85 4.13 39.53
CA VAL A 321 3.42 5.22 40.27
C VAL A 321 4.89 5.06 39.98
N GLN A 322 5.40 5.90 39.07
CA GLN A 322 6.81 6.11 38.92
C GLN A 322 7.30 6.43 40.33
N LYS A 323 8.01 5.47 40.95
CA LYS A 323 8.68 5.68 42.21
C LYS A 323 9.50 6.97 42.03
N PRO A 324 9.40 7.98 42.92
CA PRO A 324 10.17 9.19 42.77
C PRO A 324 11.61 8.79 42.51
N GLN A 325 12.08 9.10 41.30
CA GLN A 325 13.47 8.90 40.96
C GLN A 325 14.25 9.69 42.01
N PRO A 326 15.27 9.12 42.66
CA PRO A 326 16.14 9.92 43.52
C PRO A 326 16.56 11.13 42.69
N LEU A 327 16.37 12.34 43.23
CA LEU A 327 16.87 13.56 42.62
C LEU A 327 18.33 13.29 42.21
N LEU A 328 18.57 13.20 40.90
CA LEU A 328 19.92 13.23 40.37
C LEU A 328 20.53 14.50 40.93
N GLN A 329 21.54 14.35 41.79
CA GLN A 329 22.38 15.46 42.20
C GLN A 329 22.85 16.10 40.90
N SER A 330 22.46 17.35 40.68
CA SER A 330 22.82 18.11 39.50
C SER A 330 24.34 18.15 39.42
N ASP A 331 24.89 17.56 38.36
CA ASP A 331 26.31 17.72 38.03
C ASP A 331 26.58 19.24 37.95
N PRO A 332 27.56 19.79 38.69
CA PRO A 332 27.87 21.21 38.68
C PRO A 332 28.18 21.77 37.28
N ASN A 333 28.46 20.91 36.30
CA ASN A 333 28.72 21.29 34.91
C ASN A 333 27.45 21.35 34.03
N THR A 334 26.29 20.94 34.53
CA THR A 334 25.02 20.95 33.78
C THR A 334 24.63 22.32 33.20
N PRO A 335 24.71 23.46 33.95
CA PRO A 335 24.42 24.77 33.37
C PRO A 335 25.45 25.19 32.31
N LEU A 336 26.69 24.71 32.41
CA LEU A 336 27.77 25.00 31.47
C LEU A 336 27.61 24.20 30.16
N LEU A 337 27.17 22.94 30.24
CA LEU A 337 26.85 22.10 29.09
C LEU A 337 25.57 22.55 28.38
N LEU A 338 24.55 22.98 29.12
CA LEU A 338 23.33 23.54 28.53
C LEU A 338 23.60 24.86 27.81
N SER A 339 24.44 25.74 28.38
CA SER A 339 24.81 26.98 27.74
C SER A 339 25.69 26.78 26.50
N LEU A 340 26.64 25.82 26.52
CA LEU A 340 27.40 25.40 25.33
C LEU A 340 26.50 24.79 24.24
N GLY A 341 25.54 23.95 24.61
CA GLY A 341 24.58 23.36 23.68
C GLY A 341 23.68 24.40 23.01
N LEU A 342 23.20 25.39 23.77
CA LEU A 342 22.40 26.49 23.23
C LEU A 342 23.23 27.39 22.29
N LEU A 343 24.51 27.61 22.61
CA LEU A 343 25.43 28.37 21.76
C LEU A 343 25.69 27.67 20.41
N LEU A 344 25.81 26.33 20.43
CA LEU A 344 26.01 25.51 19.22
C LEU A 344 24.77 25.46 18.32
N ILE A 345 23.57 25.75 18.83
CA ILE A 345 22.33 25.80 18.04
C ILE A 345 22.10 27.22 17.48
N VAL A 346 22.36 28.26 18.28
CA VAL A 346 22.07 29.65 17.90
C VAL A 346 23.06 30.18 16.87
N LEU A 347 24.35 29.83 16.96
CA LEU A 347 25.39 30.30 16.03
C LEU A 347 25.17 29.86 14.57
N PRO A 348 24.91 28.58 14.24
CA PRO A 348 24.61 28.18 12.87
C PRO A 348 23.27 28.73 12.38
N SER A 349 22.27 28.93 13.26
CA SER A 349 20.98 29.51 12.91
C SER A 349 21.10 30.97 12.44
N LEU A 350 21.94 31.77 13.10
CA LEU A 350 22.27 33.14 12.67
C LEU A 350 23.08 33.15 11.36
N GLY A 351 23.98 32.18 11.18
CA GLY A 351 24.74 31.98 9.94
C GLY A 351 23.83 31.70 8.74
N ILE A 352 22.89 30.75 8.88
CA ILE A 352 21.91 30.40 7.85
C ILE A 352 20.98 31.59 7.55
N GLY A 353 20.48 32.28 8.59
CA GLY A 353 19.67 33.49 8.43
C GLY A 353 20.41 34.60 7.66
N GLY A 354 21.68 34.84 8.00
CA GLY A 354 22.55 35.77 7.29
C GLY A 354 22.77 35.38 5.82
N LEU A 355 22.94 34.08 5.55
CA LEU A 355 23.15 33.54 4.20
C LEU A 355 21.88 33.67 3.33
N VAL A 356 20.69 33.45 3.90
CA VAL A 356 19.40 33.67 3.23
C VAL A 356 19.18 35.15 2.93
N ILE A 357 19.47 36.04 3.88
CA ILE A 357 19.36 37.50 3.66
C ILE A 357 20.36 37.96 2.59
N TYR A 358 21.60 37.45 2.64
CA TYR A 358 22.63 37.74 1.64
C TYR A 358 22.21 37.26 0.25
N GLN A 359 21.72 36.02 0.11
CA GLN A 359 21.22 35.49 -1.17
C GLN A 359 20.03 36.29 -1.69
N ARG A 360 19.09 36.70 -0.82
CA ARG A 360 17.97 37.57 -1.20
C ARG A 360 18.45 38.93 -1.72
N ARG A 361 19.40 39.57 -1.02
CA ARG A 361 20.00 40.84 -1.46
C ARG A 361 20.77 40.69 -2.76
N SER A 362 21.51 39.60 -2.94
CA SER A 362 22.24 39.29 -4.17
C SER A 362 21.29 39.10 -5.36
N ARG A 363 20.21 38.33 -5.19
CA ARG A 363 19.15 38.16 -6.21
C ARG A 363 18.45 39.48 -6.54
N ALA A 364 18.16 40.31 -5.55
CA ALA A 364 17.57 41.64 -5.77
C ALA A 364 18.51 42.57 -6.56
N LYS A 365 19.81 42.57 -6.25
CA LYS A 365 20.82 43.32 -7.03
C LYS A 365 20.93 42.80 -8.46
N ALA A 366 20.91 41.48 -8.66
CA ALA A 366 20.93 40.87 -9.99
C ALA A 366 19.66 41.20 -10.81
N ALA A 367 18.49 41.26 -10.16
CA ALA A 367 17.23 41.66 -10.80
C ALA A 367 17.26 43.14 -11.22
N LEU A 368 17.76 44.04 -10.35
CA LEU A 368 17.95 45.45 -10.67
C LEU A 368 18.97 45.66 -11.81
N ALA A 369 20.07 44.89 -11.83
CA ALA A 369 21.05 44.92 -12.92
C ALA A 369 20.46 44.44 -14.25
N ARG A 370 19.60 43.41 -14.24
CA ARG A 370 18.86 42.95 -15.44
C ARG A 370 17.86 43.99 -15.94
N GLN A 371 17.19 44.71 -15.04
CA GLN A 371 16.32 45.85 -15.42
C GLN A 371 17.12 47.03 -15.97
N ALA A 372 18.29 47.33 -15.42
CA ALA A 372 19.17 48.39 -15.93
C ALA A 372 19.79 48.05 -17.30
N GLN A 373 19.96 46.77 -17.63
CA GLN A 373 20.42 46.30 -18.95
C GLN A 373 19.31 46.25 -20.02
N GLN A 374 18.04 46.40 -19.66
CA GLN A 374 16.91 46.47 -20.61
C GLN A 374 16.55 47.90 -21.06
N VAL A 375 17.37 48.90 -20.71
CA VAL A 375 17.27 50.26 -21.26
C VAL A 375 18.09 50.32 -22.56
N VAL A 376 17.40 50.24 -23.69
CA VAL A 376 17.96 50.35 -25.05
C VAL A 376 18.49 51.78 -25.30
N PRO A 377 19.65 51.98 -25.98
CA PRO A 377 20.15 53.31 -26.32
C PRO A 377 19.41 53.92 -27.53
N PHE A 378 19.21 55.25 -27.49
CA PHE A 378 18.71 56.06 -28.60
C PHE A 378 19.66 56.03 -29.82
N PRO A 379 19.17 55.96 -31.07
CA PRO A 379 19.99 56.26 -32.24
C PRO A 379 20.06 57.77 -32.52
N PRO A 380 21.19 58.29 -33.04
CA PRO A 380 21.31 59.70 -33.39
C PRO A 380 20.61 60.04 -34.71
N SER A 381 19.91 61.17 -34.70
CA SER A 381 19.33 61.85 -35.86
C SER A 381 20.43 62.45 -36.74
N SER A 382 20.45 62.09 -38.03
CA SER A 382 21.22 62.78 -39.07
C SER A 382 20.27 63.39 -40.10
N TYR A 383 20.42 64.71 -40.29
CA TYR A 383 19.85 65.47 -41.41
C TYR A 383 20.98 65.85 -42.38
N TYR A 384 20.61 65.96 -43.66
CA TYR A 384 21.32 66.41 -44.88
C TYR A 384 22.02 65.35 -45.75
N ALA A 385 21.40 65.00 -46.90
CA ALA A 385 21.84 65.47 -48.24
C ALA A 385 20.96 64.92 -49.40
N SER A 386 20.33 65.85 -50.13
CA SER A 386 20.04 65.95 -51.57
C SER A 386 19.71 64.75 -52.50
N LEU A 387 18.55 64.88 -53.17
CA LEU A 387 18.26 64.80 -54.62
C LEU A 387 18.49 63.47 -55.39
N GLN A 388 17.41 62.77 -55.75
CA GLN A 388 16.85 62.64 -57.12
C GLN A 388 15.80 61.50 -57.22
N THR A 389 14.68 61.79 -57.88
CA THR A 389 13.60 60.88 -58.35
C THR A 389 14.02 60.15 -59.65
N PRO A 390 13.27 59.18 -60.25
CA PRO A 390 11.82 58.89 -60.08
C PRO A 390 11.32 57.42 -60.15
N TYR A 391 10.03 57.24 -59.76
CA TYR A 391 8.98 56.33 -60.30
C TYR A 391 9.18 54.79 -60.17
N THR A 392 8.23 53.88 -59.86
CA THR A 392 6.75 53.76 -59.71
C THR A 392 6.47 52.55 -58.78
N GLY A 393 5.43 52.53 -57.93
CA GLY A 393 4.14 51.88 -58.24
C GLY A 393 3.88 50.64 -57.35
N PRO A 394 2.61 50.22 -57.09
CA PRO A 394 2.17 50.01 -55.70
C PRO A 394 1.65 48.60 -55.32
N GLY A 395 1.88 48.24 -54.04
CA GLY A 395 0.93 47.77 -53.01
C GLY A 395 0.07 46.51 -53.21
N TYR A 396 -0.01 45.67 -52.16
CA TYR A 396 -1.26 44.98 -51.76
C TYR A 396 -1.34 44.73 -50.23
N HIS A 397 -2.54 44.95 -49.70
CA HIS A 397 -2.99 44.83 -48.30
C HIS A 397 -3.39 43.39 -47.90
N ARG A 398 -3.13 43.02 -46.63
CA ARG A 398 -4.13 42.61 -45.60
C ARG A 398 -3.47 41.99 -44.34
N PRO A 399 -4.02 42.23 -43.14
CA PRO A 399 -3.96 41.20 -42.09
C PRO A 399 -5.25 40.99 -41.25
N ALA A 400 -5.27 39.79 -40.64
CA ALA A 400 -5.81 39.39 -39.33
C ALA A 400 -7.32 39.19 -39.05
N TYR A 401 -7.62 38.04 -38.41
CA TYR A 401 -8.82 37.70 -37.64
C TYR A 401 -8.41 37.06 -36.29
N PRO A 402 -9.11 37.37 -35.17
CA PRO A 402 -9.09 36.63 -33.90
C PRO A 402 -10.48 35.97 -33.57
N PRO A 403 -10.69 35.31 -32.40
CA PRO A 403 -11.57 34.12 -32.23
C PRO A 403 -12.97 34.40 -31.63
N PRO A 404 -13.87 33.39 -31.52
CA PRO A 404 -15.14 33.45 -30.75
C PRO A 404 -15.02 32.69 -29.40
N SER A 405 -15.58 33.05 -28.23
CA SER A 405 -16.81 33.70 -27.72
C SER A 405 -17.82 32.71 -27.08
N GLN A 406 -18.18 32.98 -25.82
CA GLN A 406 -19.20 32.31 -24.99
C GLN A 406 -20.63 32.76 -25.35
N GLN A 407 -21.66 31.95 -25.05
CA GLN A 407 -22.98 32.45 -24.67
C GLN A 407 -23.83 31.46 -23.84
N THR A 408 -24.74 32.06 -23.06
CA THR A 408 -25.68 31.60 -22.02
C THR A 408 -26.96 30.95 -22.62
N SER A 409 -27.98 30.37 -21.96
CA SER A 409 -28.76 30.65 -20.74
C SER A 409 -29.90 29.58 -20.58
N GLY A 410 -30.58 29.49 -19.42
CA GLY A 410 -32.01 29.05 -19.36
C GLY A 410 -32.45 28.11 -18.22
N ASN A 411 -33.34 28.59 -17.34
CA ASN A 411 -33.93 27.97 -16.14
C ASN A 411 -35.33 27.33 -16.41
N ALA A 412 -35.75 26.27 -15.70
CA ALA A 412 -37.15 26.03 -15.27
C ALA A 412 -37.34 24.78 -14.38
N SER A 413 -38.13 24.95 -13.32
CA SER A 413 -38.53 23.98 -12.27
C SER A 413 -39.65 23.01 -12.68
N ARG A 414 -39.74 21.81 -12.06
CA ARG A 414 -40.99 21.09 -11.69
C ARG A 414 -40.73 19.88 -10.77
N THR A 415 -41.68 19.66 -9.86
CA THR A 415 -41.81 18.67 -8.79
C THR A 415 -42.04 17.21 -9.27
N PRO A 416 -41.92 16.19 -8.37
CA PRO A 416 -41.84 14.77 -8.75
C PRO A 416 -43.20 14.03 -8.63
N PRO A 417 -43.35 12.87 -9.29
CA PRO A 417 -44.36 11.89 -8.92
C PRO A 417 -43.77 10.63 -8.27
N SER A 418 -44.59 10.10 -7.38
CA SER A 418 -44.52 8.84 -6.62
C SER A 418 -44.52 7.56 -7.47
N GLY A 419 -43.89 6.52 -6.92
CA GLY A 419 -44.38 5.13 -6.96
C GLY A 419 -44.15 4.36 -8.26
N ASN A 420 -43.24 3.38 -8.23
CA ASN A 420 -43.62 1.98 -8.43
C ASN A 420 -42.45 1.02 -8.18
N THR A 421 -42.79 -0.02 -7.43
CA THR A 421 -42.16 -1.33 -7.31
C THR A 421 -41.56 -1.85 -8.60
N TRP A 422 -40.31 -2.34 -8.54
CA TRP A 422 -39.81 -3.33 -9.48
C TRP A 422 -39.17 -4.50 -8.74
N GLN A 423 -39.74 -5.66 -9.04
CA GLN A 423 -39.41 -6.98 -8.53
C GLN A 423 -38.04 -7.44 -9.03
N ARG A 424 -37.38 -8.25 -8.19
CA ARG A 424 -36.26 -9.13 -8.57
C ARG A 424 -36.64 -9.98 -9.78
N PRO A 425 -35.74 -10.18 -10.75
CA PRO A 425 -35.74 -11.37 -11.58
C PRO A 425 -34.87 -12.45 -10.92
N GLU A 426 -35.50 -13.55 -10.52
CA GLU A 426 -34.82 -14.85 -10.45
C GLU A 426 -34.33 -15.20 -11.86
N GLN A 427 -33.03 -15.44 -12.03
CA GLN A 427 -32.54 -16.10 -13.24
C GLN A 427 -32.29 -17.57 -12.95
N ARG A 428 -33.16 -18.38 -13.57
CA ARG A 428 -33.03 -19.82 -13.73
C ARG A 428 -31.81 -20.16 -14.57
N TYR A 429 -31.07 -21.17 -14.11
CA TYR A 429 -30.08 -21.90 -14.87
C TYR A 429 -30.69 -22.43 -16.19
N ILE A 430 -30.10 -22.03 -17.31
CA ILE A 430 -30.25 -22.72 -18.60
C ILE A 430 -28.88 -23.27 -18.98
N ASN A 431 -28.78 -24.59 -18.91
CA ASN A 431 -27.64 -25.38 -19.36
C ASN A 431 -27.57 -25.32 -20.90
N ARG A 432 -26.52 -24.72 -21.46
CA ARG A 432 -26.15 -24.87 -22.88
C ARG A 432 -24.66 -25.17 -22.97
N GLN A 433 -24.36 -26.43 -23.27
CA GLN A 433 -23.09 -26.83 -23.85
C GLN A 433 -22.88 -26.13 -25.19
N PRO A 434 -21.65 -25.74 -25.52
CA PRO A 434 -21.20 -25.69 -26.90
C PRO A 434 -20.21 -26.83 -27.16
N ASP A 435 -20.63 -27.77 -28.00
CA ASP A 435 -19.72 -28.53 -28.86
C ASP A 435 -18.85 -27.55 -29.65
N ARG A 436 -17.52 -27.69 -29.58
CA ARG A 436 -16.63 -27.32 -30.67
C ARG A 436 -15.32 -28.09 -30.60
N GLN A 437 -15.13 -28.88 -31.64
CA GLN A 437 -13.93 -29.61 -32.03
C GLN A 437 -12.72 -28.67 -32.14
N VAL A 438 -11.58 -29.12 -31.62
CA VAL A 438 -10.26 -28.53 -31.84
C VAL A 438 -9.49 -29.46 -32.80
N PRO A 439 -8.85 -28.96 -33.87
CA PRO A 439 -7.95 -29.75 -34.70
C PRO A 439 -6.60 -29.94 -34.00
N GLN A 440 -6.03 -31.13 -34.18
CA GLN A 440 -4.65 -31.47 -33.81
C GLN A 440 -3.65 -30.69 -34.66
N GLU A 441 -2.62 -30.14 -34.01
CA GLU A 441 -1.20 -30.21 -34.42
C GLU A 441 -0.29 -29.97 -33.21
#